data_AF-A0A8I6AMI0-F1
#
_entry.id   AF-A0A8I6AMI0-F1
#
_cell.length_a   1.000
_cell.length_b   1.000
_cell.length_c   1.000
_cell.angle_alpha   90.00
_cell.angle_beta   90.00
_cell.angle_gamma   90.00
#
_symmetry.space_group_name_H-M   'P 1'
#
loop_
_entity.id
_entity.type
_entity.pdbx_description
1 polymer ?
#
loop_
_entity_poly.entity_id
_entity_poly.type
_entity_poly.pdbx_seq_one_letter_code
_entity_poly.pdbx_strand_id
1 'polypeptide(L)'
;MDRGEEPLSARPALETESLRFLHVTVGSLLASYGWYILFSCVLLYIVIQKLSLRLRALRQRQLDQAEAVLEPDVVVKRQEALAAARLRMQEDLNAQVEKHKEKLRQLEEEKRRQKIEMWDSMQEGRSYKRNSGRPQEEDGPGPSTSSVIPKGKSDKKPLRGGGYNPLTGEGGGTCSWRPGRRGPSSGG
;
A
#
# COMPACT_ATOMS: atom_id res chain seq x y z
N MET A 1 -58.88 8.54 -18.24
CA MET A 1 -58.91 8.54 -19.72
C MET A 1 -59.66 9.80 -20.10
N ASP A 2 -59.11 10.82 -20.74
CA ASP A 2 -57.83 11.04 -21.39
C ASP A 2 -57.54 12.55 -21.37
N ARG A 3 -56.24 12.87 -21.26
CA ARG A 3 -55.44 13.90 -21.98
C ARG A 3 -56.16 15.19 -22.38
N GLY A 4 -55.72 16.37 -21.93
CA GLY A 4 -54.42 16.97 -22.30
C GLY A 4 -54.61 17.78 -23.59
N GLU A 5 -53.85 18.87 -23.79
CA GLU A 5 -53.88 19.82 -24.95
C GLU A 5 -54.84 21.01 -24.68
N GLU A 6 -54.47 22.28 -24.42
CA GLU A 6 -53.30 23.09 -24.78
C GLU A 6 -53.30 24.44 -24.03
N PRO A 7 -52.20 24.84 -23.36
CA PRO A 7 -51.87 26.24 -23.16
C PRO A 7 -50.52 26.59 -23.82
N LEU A 8 -50.32 26.28 -25.11
CA LEU A 8 -49.07 26.61 -25.81
C LEU A 8 -49.10 27.93 -26.60
N SER A 9 -50.25 28.60 -26.75
CA SER A 9 -50.32 29.89 -27.48
C SER A 9 -49.95 31.12 -26.62
N ALA A 10 -50.17 31.06 -25.30
CA ALA A 10 -49.86 32.19 -24.39
C ALA A 10 -48.39 32.22 -23.92
N ARG A 11 -47.68 31.08 -24.00
CA ARG A 11 -46.25 30.97 -23.64
C ARG A 11 -45.31 31.76 -24.56
N PRO A 12 -45.41 31.72 -25.90
CA PRO A 12 -44.53 32.51 -26.76
C PRO A 12 -44.73 34.02 -26.58
N ALA A 13 -45.93 34.48 -26.25
CA ALA A 13 -46.18 35.89 -25.95
C ALA A 13 -45.44 36.34 -24.66
N LEU A 14 -45.51 35.54 -23.59
CA LEU A 14 -44.81 35.85 -22.33
C LEU A 14 -43.28 35.73 -22.45
N GLU A 15 -42.77 34.76 -23.21
CA GLU A 15 -41.33 34.62 -23.48
C GLU A 15 -40.82 35.76 -24.35
N THR A 16 -41.56 36.18 -25.38
CA THR A 16 -41.16 37.31 -26.22
C THR A 16 -41.26 38.64 -25.48
N GLU A 17 -42.27 38.83 -24.64
CA GLU A 17 -42.37 39.99 -23.76
C GLU A 17 -41.25 40.00 -22.72
N SER A 18 -40.98 38.89 -22.04
CA SER A 18 -39.88 38.80 -21.07
C SER A 18 -38.50 38.98 -21.71
N LEU A 19 -38.25 38.42 -22.89
CA LEU A 19 -37.03 38.69 -23.66
C LEU A 19 -36.93 40.15 -24.09
N ARG A 20 -38.03 40.80 -24.46
CA ARG A 20 -38.06 42.24 -24.76
C ARG A 20 -37.80 43.07 -23.50
N PHE A 21 -38.40 42.73 -22.36
CA PHE A 21 -38.14 43.40 -21.08
C PHE A 21 -36.71 43.20 -20.64
N LEU A 22 -36.15 41.99 -20.78
CA LEU A 22 -34.73 41.71 -20.53
C LEU A 22 -33.83 42.49 -21.48
N HIS A 23 -34.16 42.58 -22.77
CA HIS A 23 -33.38 43.33 -23.73
C HIS A 23 -33.43 44.85 -23.44
N VAL A 24 -34.58 45.39 -23.03
CA VAL A 24 -34.72 46.80 -22.64
C VAL A 24 -34.01 47.09 -21.33
N THR A 25 -34.11 46.21 -20.33
CA THR A 25 -33.41 46.37 -19.03
C THR A 25 -31.91 46.17 -19.17
N VAL A 26 -31.47 45.10 -19.84
CA VAL A 26 -30.04 44.88 -20.16
C VAL A 26 -29.53 46.00 -21.06
N GLY A 27 -30.31 46.48 -22.04
CA GLY A 27 -29.94 47.62 -22.88
C GLY A 27 -29.81 48.92 -22.09
N SER A 28 -30.69 49.17 -21.13
CA SER A 28 -30.61 50.33 -20.22
C SER A 28 -29.42 50.22 -19.25
N LEU A 29 -29.16 49.02 -18.72
CA LEU A 29 -27.98 48.73 -17.91
C LEU A 29 -26.69 48.80 -18.72
N LEU A 30 -26.70 48.39 -19.99
CA LEU A 30 -25.57 48.49 -20.90
C LEU A 30 -25.32 49.93 -21.33
N ALA A 31 -26.37 50.75 -21.48
CA ALA A 31 -26.24 52.17 -21.76
C ALA A 31 -25.69 52.95 -20.56
N SER A 32 -26.12 52.60 -19.34
CA SER A 32 -25.64 53.24 -18.10
C SER A 32 -24.29 52.72 -17.60
N TYR A 33 -23.96 51.45 -17.84
CA TYR A 33 -22.73 50.79 -17.37
C TYR A 33 -21.81 50.30 -18.49
N GLY A 34 -22.04 50.68 -19.74
CA GLY A 34 -21.26 50.24 -20.90
C GLY A 34 -19.77 50.53 -20.77
N TRP A 35 -19.42 51.67 -20.17
CA TRP A 35 -18.02 51.99 -19.87
C TRP A 35 -17.37 50.99 -18.91
N TYR A 36 -18.06 50.56 -17.86
CA TYR A 36 -17.52 49.56 -16.93
C TYR A 36 -17.35 48.19 -17.60
N ILE A 37 -18.20 47.85 -18.56
CA ILE A 37 -18.09 46.61 -19.32
C ILE A 37 -16.89 46.68 -20.26
N LEU A 38 -16.65 47.82 -20.92
CA LEU A 38 -15.44 48.04 -21.71
C LEU A 38 -14.18 48.00 -20.83
N PHE A 39 -14.16 48.70 -19.69
CA PHE A 39 -13.04 48.66 -18.75
C PHE A 39 -12.79 47.26 -18.18
N SER A 40 -13.86 46.53 -17.84
CA SER A 40 -13.79 45.15 -17.38
C SER A 40 -13.22 44.23 -18.47
N CYS A 41 -13.64 44.40 -19.73
CA CYS A 41 -13.12 43.66 -20.87
C CYS A 41 -11.63 43.95 -21.12
N VAL A 42 -11.22 45.22 -21.05
CA VAL A 42 -9.81 45.62 -21.17
C VAL A 42 -8.97 45.07 -20.02
N LEU A 43 -9.47 45.12 -18.79
CA LEU A 43 -8.80 44.56 -17.62
C LEU A 43 -8.65 43.04 -17.75
N LEU A 44 -9.73 42.35 -18.13
CA LEU A 44 -9.73 40.91 -18.38
C LEU A 44 -8.73 40.55 -19.48
N TYR A 45 -8.68 41.33 -20.56
CA TYR A 45 -7.72 41.15 -21.65
C TYR A 45 -6.27 41.26 -21.14
N ILE A 46 -5.94 42.29 -20.35
CA ILE A 46 -4.60 42.46 -19.77
C ILE A 46 -4.26 41.31 -18.82
N VAL A 47 -5.21 40.86 -18.00
CA VAL A 47 -5.05 39.73 -17.08
C VAL A 47 -4.77 38.45 -17.86
N ILE A 48 -5.57 38.14 -18.90
CA ILE A 48 -5.36 36.98 -19.77
C ILE A 48 -4.03 37.09 -20.52
N GLN A 49 -3.64 38.29 -20.96
CA GLN A 49 -2.36 38.50 -21.64
C GLN A 49 -1.18 38.23 -20.69
N LYS A 50 -1.21 38.71 -19.46
CA LYS A 50 -0.17 38.44 -18.45
C LYS A 50 -0.18 36.97 -18.00
N LEU A 51 -1.36 36.37 -17.82
CA LEU A 51 -1.47 34.96 -17.47
C LEU A 51 -0.98 34.07 -18.61
N SER A 52 -1.40 34.30 -19.85
CA SER A 52 -0.98 33.50 -21.00
C SER A 52 0.53 33.57 -21.25
N LEU A 53 1.17 34.73 -21.04
CA LEU A 53 2.62 34.85 -21.08
C LEU A 53 3.30 34.04 -19.96
N ARG A 54 2.79 34.13 -18.72
CA ARG A 54 3.31 33.34 -17.58
C ARG A 54 3.07 31.84 -17.76
N LEU A 55 1.90 31.45 -18.24
CA LEU A 55 1.51 30.07 -18.53
C LEU A 55 2.33 29.50 -19.69
N ARG A 56 2.64 30.29 -20.73
CA ARG A 56 3.55 29.87 -21.80
C ARG A 56 4.96 29.65 -21.28
N ALA A 57 5.48 30.54 -20.44
CA ALA A 57 6.80 30.37 -19.83
C ALA A 57 6.86 29.13 -18.92
N LEU A 58 5.80 28.87 -18.14
CA LEU A 58 5.69 27.66 -17.33
C LEU A 58 5.56 26.40 -18.20
N ARG A 59 4.80 26.47 -19.28
CA ARG A 59 4.63 25.36 -20.22
C ARG A 59 5.93 25.03 -20.95
N GLN A 60 6.72 26.04 -21.33
CA GLN A 60 8.04 25.84 -21.91
C GLN A 60 8.98 25.17 -20.91
N ARG A 61 9.04 25.64 -19.66
CA ARG A 61 9.83 24.99 -18.61
C ARG A 61 9.44 23.53 -18.37
N GLN A 62 8.16 23.20 -18.49
CA GLN A 62 7.67 21.83 -18.38
C GLN A 62 8.11 20.96 -19.55
N LEU A 63 8.13 21.51 -20.77
CA LEU A 63 8.66 20.82 -21.95
C LEU A 63 10.17 20.64 -21.84
N ASP A 64 10.90 21.67 -21.45
CA ASP A 64 12.36 21.61 -21.22
C ASP A 64 12.71 20.62 -20.11
N GLN A 65 11.90 20.53 -19.04
CA GLN A 65 12.06 19.50 -18.01
C GLN A 65 11.74 18.10 -18.53
N ALA A 66 10.70 17.95 -19.36
CA ALA A 66 10.38 16.66 -19.96
C ALA A 66 11.51 16.20 -20.90
N GLU A 67 12.11 17.12 -21.66
CA GLU A 67 13.29 16.87 -22.49
C GLU A 67 14.54 16.59 -21.65
N ALA A 68 14.73 17.29 -20.53
CA ALA A 68 15.84 17.01 -19.60
C ALA A 68 15.67 15.66 -18.87
N VAL A 69 14.45 15.21 -18.61
CA VAL A 69 14.17 13.86 -18.07
C VAL A 69 14.45 12.77 -19.12
N LEU A 70 14.39 13.12 -20.42
CA LEU A 70 14.81 12.27 -21.53
C LEU A 70 16.33 12.30 -21.76
N GLU A 71 17.09 13.20 -21.13
CA GLU A 71 18.54 13.17 -21.24
C GLU A 71 19.11 11.89 -20.60
N PRO A 72 20.06 11.23 -21.29
CA PRO A 72 20.63 9.95 -20.85
C PRO A 72 21.27 10.01 -19.46
N ASP A 73 21.70 11.18 -18.98
CA ASP A 73 22.31 11.37 -17.66
C ASP A 73 21.32 11.12 -16.50
N VAL A 74 20.05 11.50 -16.65
CA VAL A 74 19.02 11.25 -15.62
C VAL A 74 18.69 9.75 -15.52
N VAL A 75 18.73 9.05 -16.66
CA VAL A 75 18.52 7.60 -16.72
C VAL A 75 19.69 6.86 -16.06
N VAL A 76 20.94 7.27 -16.32
CA VAL A 76 22.13 6.68 -15.69
C VAL A 76 22.10 6.86 -14.18
N LYS A 77 21.84 8.07 -13.69
CA LYS A 77 21.72 8.35 -12.23
C LYS A 77 20.62 7.52 -11.57
N ARG A 78 19.50 7.31 -12.27
CA ARG A 78 18.42 6.44 -11.79
C ARG A 78 18.85 4.97 -11.74
N GLN A 79 19.58 4.50 -12.75
CA GLN A 79 20.11 3.13 -12.77
C GLN A 79 21.18 2.91 -11.70
N GLU A 80 22.05 3.89 -11.47
CA GLU A 80 23.04 3.87 -10.38
C GLU A 80 22.36 3.83 -9.01
N ALA A 81 21.32 4.65 -8.79
CA ALA A 81 20.55 4.62 -7.56
C ALA A 81 19.87 3.26 -7.32
N LEU A 82 19.34 2.64 -8.39
CA LEU A 82 18.76 1.30 -8.31
C LEU A 82 19.82 0.21 -8.06
N ALA A 83 21.00 0.33 -8.67
CA ALA A 83 22.12 -0.59 -8.44
C ALA A 83 22.63 -0.49 -7.00
N ALA A 84 22.80 0.73 -6.47
CA ALA A 84 23.18 0.97 -5.09
C ALA A 84 22.15 0.40 -4.10
N ALA A 85 20.85 0.54 -4.39
CA ALA A 85 19.80 -0.06 -3.57
C ALA A 85 19.86 -1.61 -3.58
N ARG A 86 20.16 -2.22 -4.73
CA ARG A 86 20.34 -3.68 -4.82
C ARG A 86 21.54 -4.16 -4.03
N LEU A 87 22.67 -3.45 -4.07
CA LEU A 87 23.86 -3.81 -3.33
C LEU A 87 23.62 -3.76 -1.82
N ARG A 88 23.00 -2.68 -1.32
CA ARG A 88 22.62 -2.58 0.10
C ARG A 88 21.73 -3.74 0.55
N MET A 89 20.75 -4.12 -0.28
CA MET A 89 19.89 -5.26 0.01
C MET A 89 20.67 -6.58 0.05
N GLN A 90 21.66 -6.78 -0.83
CA GLN A 90 22.52 -7.96 -0.81
C GLN A 90 23.42 -8.00 0.43
N GLU A 91 23.96 -6.86 0.84
CA GLU A 91 24.76 -6.74 2.07
C GLU A 91 23.95 -7.11 3.31
N ASP A 92 22.72 -6.61 3.43
CA ASP A 92 21.83 -6.95 4.54
C ASP A 92 21.47 -8.44 4.60
N LEU A 93 21.27 -9.06 3.44
CA LEU A 93 21.02 -10.50 3.34
C LEU A 93 22.27 -11.29 3.74
N ASN A 94 23.44 -10.90 3.25
CA ASN A 94 24.71 -11.56 3.60
C ASN A 94 24.99 -11.45 5.10
N ALA A 95 24.76 -10.29 5.71
CA ALA A 95 24.91 -10.10 7.15
C ALA A 95 23.97 -11.00 7.97
N GLN A 96 22.75 -11.23 7.50
CA GLN A 96 21.82 -12.17 8.14
C GLN A 96 22.28 -13.62 8.01
N VAL A 97 22.80 -14.00 6.84
CA VAL A 97 23.35 -15.35 6.60
C VAL A 97 24.54 -15.63 7.52
N GLU A 98 25.46 -14.67 7.66
CA GLU A 98 26.62 -14.80 8.56
C GLU A 98 26.19 -14.95 10.02
N LYS A 99 25.30 -14.08 10.51
CA LYS A 99 24.74 -14.18 11.87
C LYS A 99 24.07 -15.53 12.11
N HIS A 100 23.34 -16.05 11.13
CA HIS A 100 22.67 -17.35 11.28
C HIS A 100 23.67 -18.50 11.26
N LYS A 101 24.70 -18.43 10.42
CA LYS A 101 25.79 -19.41 10.36
C LYS A 101 26.58 -19.46 11.66
N GLU A 102 26.87 -18.30 12.26
CA GLU A 102 27.53 -18.20 13.56
C GLU A 102 26.68 -18.81 14.68
N LYS A 103 25.39 -18.49 14.73
CA LYS A 103 24.46 -19.11 15.70
C LYS A 103 24.41 -20.62 15.55
N LEU A 104 24.38 -21.14 14.32
CA LEU A 104 24.39 -22.59 14.08
C LEU A 104 25.68 -23.24 14.57
N ARG A 105 26.84 -22.59 14.38
CA ARG A 105 28.13 -23.07 14.90
C ARG A 105 28.14 -23.08 16.43
N GLN A 106 27.64 -22.02 17.07
CA GLN A 106 27.52 -21.96 18.53
C GLN A 106 26.64 -23.09 19.07
N LEU A 107 25.47 -23.32 18.46
CA LEU A 107 24.59 -24.43 18.85
C LEU A 107 25.23 -25.80 18.63
N GLU A 108 26.05 -25.96 17.60
CA GLU A 108 26.80 -27.21 17.39
C GLU A 108 27.87 -27.40 18.46
N GLU A 109 28.62 -26.36 18.82
CA GLU A 109 29.61 -26.39 19.90
C GLU A 109 28.96 -26.64 21.26
N GLU A 110 27.84 -26.00 21.59
CA GLU A 110 27.10 -26.24 22.82
C GLU A 110 26.61 -27.69 22.89
N LYS A 111 26.09 -28.24 21.80
CA LYS A 111 25.71 -29.67 21.74
C LYS A 111 26.92 -30.59 21.92
N ARG A 112 28.09 -30.22 21.40
CA ARG A 112 29.33 -30.98 21.64
C ARG A 112 29.74 -30.91 23.11
N ARG A 113 29.69 -29.72 23.72
CA ARG A 113 29.99 -29.52 25.16
C ARG A 113 29.02 -30.28 26.06
N GLN A 114 27.72 -30.21 25.79
CA GLN A 114 26.70 -30.97 26.52
C GLN A 114 26.93 -32.48 26.45
N LYS A 115 27.35 -33.00 25.28
CA LYS A 115 27.71 -34.42 25.17
C LYS A 115 28.93 -34.76 26.01
N ILE A 116 29.97 -33.91 26.01
CA ILE A 116 31.18 -34.14 26.82
C ILE A 116 30.80 -34.13 28.30
N GLU A 117 30.08 -33.11 28.78
CA GLU A 117 29.63 -33.00 30.17
C GLU A 117 28.74 -34.18 30.60
N MET A 118 27.84 -34.63 29.72
CA MET A 118 27.01 -35.81 29.98
C MET A 118 27.84 -37.10 30.06
N TRP A 119 28.86 -37.25 29.23
CA TRP A 119 29.78 -38.41 29.30
C TRP A 119 30.67 -38.36 30.54
N ASP A 120 31.17 -37.18 30.90
CA ASP A 120 32.06 -36.96 32.05
C ASP A 120 31.32 -37.20 33.37
N SER A 121 30.12 -36.64 33.52
CA SER A 121 29.25 -36.91 34.68
C SER A 121 28.90 -38.39 34.86
N MET A 122 28.74 -39.12 33.74
CA MET A 122 28.52 -40.56 33.75
C MET A 122 29.77 -41.34 34.19
N GLN A 123 30.96 -40.87 33.81
CA GLN A 123 32.24 -41.48 34.16
C GLN A 123 32.66 -41.19 35.62
N GLU A 124 32.38 -39.98 36.12
CA GLU A 124 32.58 -39.59 37.53
C GLU A 124 31.58 -40.27 38.49
N GLY A 125 30.65 -41.08 37.99
CA GLY A 125 29.66 -41.79 38.81
C GLY A 125 28.60 -40.89 39.44
N ARG A 126 28.52 -39.61 39.02
CA ARG A 126 27.41 -38.72 39.38
C ARG A 126 26.20 -39.14 38.56
N SER A 127 25.47 -40.13 39.07
CA SER A 127 24.23 -40.61 38.45
C SER A 127 23.32 -39.42 38.10
N TYR A 128 22.69 -39.53 36.94
CA TYR A 128 21.76 -38.55 36.36
C TYR A 128 20.71 -38.11 37.40
N LYS A 129 21.04 -37.10 38.21
CA LYS A 129 20.06 -36.38 39.00
C LYS A 129 19.24 -35.61 37.99
N ARG A 130 18.13 -36.22 37.58
CA ARG A 130 16.98 -35.54 37.00
C ARG A 130 16.79 -34.25 37.80
N ASN A 131 17.05 -33.09 37.18
CA ASN A 131 16.73 -31.78 37.76
C ASN A 131 15.20 -31.68 37.92
N SER A 132 14.68 -32.28 38.99
CA SER A 132 13.35 -32.01 39.51
C SER A 132 13.45 -30.71 40.32
N GLY A 133 12.90 -29.63 39.78
CA GLY A 133 12.56 -28.43 40.54
C GLY A 133 13.57 -27.28 40.42
N ARG A 134 13.37 -26.43 39.42
CA ARG A 134 13.36 -24.99 39.71
C ARG A 134 11.90 -24.54 39.60
N PRO A 135 11.22 -24.28 40.73
CA PRO A 135 9.99 -23.50 40.70
C PRO A 135 10.35 -22.07 40.31
N GLN A 136 9.50 -21.51 39.46
CA GLN A 136 9.29 -20.08 39.39
C GLN A 136 8.92 -19.58 40.80
N GLU A 137 9.64 -18.59 41.30
CA GLU A 137 9.19 -17.74 42.40
C GLU A 137 9.39 -16.30 41.91
N GLU A 138 8.30 -15.74 41.41
CA GLU A 138 8.11 -14.31 41.26
C GLU A 138 7.70 -13.74 42.62
N ASP A 139 8.13 -12.52 42.93
CA ASP A 139 7.22 -11.41 43.26
C ASP A 139 7.91 -10.29 44.05
N GLY A 140 7.92 -9.10 43.44
CA GLY A 140 7.84 -7.84 44.17
C GLY A 140 6.41 -7.65 44.72
N PRO A 141 6.17 -6.72 45.66
CA PRO A 141 4.94 -6.69 46.42
C PRO A 141 3.77 -6.00 45.67
N GLY A 142 2.60 -6.65 45.63
CA GLY A 142 1.31 -6.02 45.24
C GLY A 142 0.11 -6.98 45.31
N PRO A 143 -1.05 -6.64 45.90
CA PRO A 143 -1.98 -7.63 46.46
C PRO A 143 -3.25 -7.92 45.63
N SER A 144 -3.85 -9.09 45.93
CA SER A 144 -5.30 -9.35 46.02
C SER A 144 -6.09 -10.00 44.86
N THR A 145 -6.89 -10.98 45.29
CA THR A 145 -8.19 -11.48 44.77
C THR A 145 -8.24 -12.69 43.80
N SER A 146 -8.57 -13.84 44.41
CA SER A 146 -9.75 -14.71 44.17
C SER A 146 -9.89 -15.63 42.94
N SER A 147 -10.31 -16.86 43.30
CA SER A 147 -11.28 -17.78 42.66
C SER A 147 -10.85 -18.83 41.61
N VAL A 148 -10.54 -20.02 42.13
CA VAL A 148 -11.07 -21.38 41.87
C VAL A 148 -11.70 -21.75 40.49
N ILE A 149 -11.29 -22.95 40.01
CA ILE A 149 -11.96 -24.03 39.25
C ILE A 149 -11.36 -24.34 37.84
N PRO A 150 -10.76 -25.53 37.61
CA PRO A 150 -10.27 -25.97 36.30
C PRO A 150 -11.38 -26.67 35.49
N LYS A 151 -11.55 -26.33 34.21
CA LYS A 151 -12.57 -26.92 33.32
C LYS A 151 -11.97 -27.92 32.33
N GLY A 152 -12.62 -29.08 32.21
CA GLY A 152 -12.14 -30.31 31.57
C GLY A 152 -11.92 -30.28 30.06
N LYS A 153 -11.14 -31.27 29.61
CA LYS A 153 -10.68 -31.49 28.23
C LYS A 153 -11.86 -31.73 27.28
N SER A 154 -11.99 -30.88 26.27
CA SER A 154 -12.90 -31.13 25.15
C SER A 154 -12.24 -32.06 24.13
N ASP A 155 -12.88 -33.18 23.81
CA ASP A 155 -12.58 -34.03 22.66
C ASP A 155 -12.65 -33.19 21.36
N LYS A 156 -11.49 -32.77 20.86
CA LYS A 156 -11.39 -32.05 19.59
C LYS A 156 -10.51 -32.85 18.64
N LYS A 157 -11.12 -33.20 17.51
CA LYS A 157 -10.54 -33.89 16.35
C LYS A 157 -9.14 -33.33 16.01
N PRO A 158 -8.18 -34.19 15.62
CA PRO A 158 -6.83 -33.73 15.30
C PRO A 158 -6.85 -32.70 14.16
N LEU A 159 -6.07 -31.63 14.33
CA LEU A 159 -5.95 -30.48 13.42
C LEU A 159 -5.32 -30.82 12.05
N ARG A 160 -5.05 -32.10 11.76
CA ARG A 160 -4.57 -32.61 10.48
C ARG A 160 -5.51 -33.71 10.01
N GLY A 161 -6.20 -33.48 8.89
CA GLY A 161 -6.94 -34.53 8.20
C GLY A 161 -5.97 -35.67 7.83
N GLY A 162 -6.38 -36.91 8.04
CA GLY A 162 -5.55 -38.12 7.96
C GLY A 162 -5.04 -38.50 6.56
N GLY A 163 -4.64 -37.54 5.73
CA GLY A 163 -4.23 -37.77 4.34
C GLY A 163 -2.73 -37.59 4.07
N TYR A 164 -1.91 -37.09 5.01
CA TYR A 164 -0.51 -36.83 4.70
C TYR A 164 0.35 -38.10 4.77
N ASN A 165 0.63 -38.70 3.62
CA ASN A 165 1.61 -39.79 3.47
C ASN A 165 2.92 -39.25 2.87
N PRO A 166 4.04 -39.22 3.61
CA PRO A 166 5.32 -38.64 3.16
C PRO A 166 6.02 -39.44 2.05
N LEU A 167 5.52 -40.62 1.68
CA LEU A 167 6.02 -41.42 0.56
C LEU A 167 5.19 -41.30 -0.72
N THR A 168 3.91 -40.92 -0.62
CA THR A 168 3.01 -40.86 -1.80
C THR A 168 2.45 -39.47 -2.09
N GLY A 169 2.78 -38.44 -1.30
CA GLY A 169 2.58 -37.04 -1.69
C GLY A 169 1.13 -36.66 -2.04
N GLU A 170 0.14 -37.37 -1.49
CA GLU A 170 -1.26 -37.09 -1.79
C GLU A 170 -1.79 -36.07 -0.77
N GLY A 171 -1.97 -34.81 -1.19
CA GLY A 171 -2.81 -33.86 -0.45
C GLY A 171 -2.25 -32.44 -0.32
N GLY A 172 -2.62 -31.57 -1.26
CA GLY A 172 -2.47 -30.12 -1.07
C GLY A 172 -2.65 -29.31 -2.34
N GLY A 173 -3.88 -29.22 -2.88
CA GLY A 173 -4.14 -28.52 -4.15
C GLY A 173 -5.45 -27.75 -4.25
N THR A 174 -6.10 -27.36 -3.15
CA THR A 174 -7.28 -26.47 -3.21
C THR A 174 -6.92 -24.97 -3.35
N CYS A 175 -5.68 -24.65 -3.73
CA CYS A 175 -5.24 -23.28 -4.05
C CYS A 175 -4.35 -23.27 -5.29
N SER A 176 -4.93 -23.43 -6.48
CA SER A 176 -4.25 -23.20 -7.76
C SER A 176 -4.50 -21.78 -8.27
N TRP A 177 -4.00 -20.77 -7.54
CA TRP A 177 -3.93 -19.43 -8.12
C TRP A 177 -2.74 -19.38 -9.08
N ARG A 178 -2.99 -19.46 -10.39
CA ARG A 178 -2.02 -19.15 -11.44
C ARG A 178 -2.34 -17.76 -12.00
N PRO A 179 -1.40 -16.80 -11.98
CA PRO A 179 -1.56 -15.57 -12.74
C PRO A 179 -1.78 -15.92 -14.22
N GLY A 180 -2.84 -15.40 -14.82
CA GLY A 180 -3.15 -15.65 -16.24
C GLY A 180 -1.99 -15.26 -17.14
N ARG A 181 -1.64 -16.14 -18.10
CA ARG A 181 -0.66 -15.82 -19.15
C ARG A 181 -1.14 -14.59 -19.92
N ARG A 182 -0.46 -13.46 -19.77
CA ARG A 182 -0.54 -12.36 -20.73
C ARG A 182 0.52 -12.59 -21.80
N GLY A 183 0.11 -13.16 -22.93
CA GLY A 183 0.94 -13.30 -24.12
C GLY A 183 0.14 -13.98 -25.24
N PRO A 184 0.25 -13.51 -26.50
CA PRO A 184 -0.55 -14.04 -27.59
C PRO A 184 -0.21 -15.52 -27.87
N SER A 185 -1.25 -16.34 -27.99
CA SER A 185 -1.17 -17.72 -28.44
C SER A 185 -0.96 -17.72 -29.97
N SER A 186 0.28 -17.86 -30.42
CA SER A 186 0.61 -18.20 -31.80
C SER A 186 1.66 -19.30 -31.81
N GLY A 187 1.28 -20.50 -32.23
CA GLY A 187 2.21 -21.60 -32.46
C GLY A 187 1.51 -22.95 -32.43
N GLY A 188 1.23 -23.49 -33.62
CA GLY A 188 0.60 -24.79 -33.84
C GLY A 188 -0.12 -24.82 -35.17
#